data_AF-A0A127A0R6-F1
#
_entry.id   AF-A0A127A0R6-F1
#
_cell.length_a   1.000
_cell.length_b   1.000
_cell.length_c   1.000
_cell.angle_alpha   90.00
_cell.angle_beta   90.00
_cell.angle_gamma   90.00
#
_symmetry.space_group_name_H-M   'P 1'
#
loop_
_entity.id
_entity.type
_entity.pdbx_description
1 polymer ?
#
loop_
_entity_poly.entity_id
_entity_poly.type
_entity_poly.pdbx_seq_one_letter_code
_entity_poly.pdbx_strand_id
1 'polypeptide(L)' 'MPGYDGVTSSLIGMAPMEDPRYIVAVVIQRPKGDIFGIGNADVFRSVMSQTLHKYGVPPSTGTPAKLPQYAK' A
#
# COMPACT_ATOMS: atom_id res chain seq x y z
N MET A 1 9.43 -16.36 27.95
CA MET A 1 8.16 -16.42 27.22
C MET A 1 8.50 -16.62 25.75
N PRO A 2 7.96 -17.62 25.03
CA PRO A 2 8.24 -17.71 23.61
C PRO A 2 7.60 -16.51 22.92
N GLY A 3 8.41 -15.71 22.23
CA GLY A 3 7.96 -14.54 21.46
C GLY A 3 7.21 -14.95 20.19
N TYR A 4 6.74 -13.96 19.44
CA TYR A 4 6.17 -14.20 18.12
C TYR A 4 7.24 -14.76 17.17
N ASP A 5 7.02 -15.98 16.69
CA ASP A 5 7.82 -16.61 15.64
C ASP A 5 7.09 -16.45 14.28
N GLY A 6 7.74 -15.78 13.33
CA GLY A 6 7.20 -15.43 12.01
C GLY A 6 7.57 -14.02 11.55
N VAL A 7 7.17 -13.67 10.33
CA VAL A 7 7.32 -12.30 9.80
C VAL A 7 5.98 -11.57 9.79
N THR A 8 6.03 -10.24 9.85
CA THR A 8 4.88 -9.37 9.60
C THR A 8 5.18 -8.59 8.33
N SER A 9 4.28 -8.66 7.36
CA SER A 9 4.38 -7.84 6.16
C SER A 9 3.41 -6.67 6.32
N SER A 10 3.90 -5.44 6.14
CA SER A 10 3.08 -4.23 6.19
C SER A 10 3.28 -3.37 4.95
N LEU A 11 2.19 -2.81 4.42
CA LEU A 11 2.22 -1.83 3.35
C LEU A 11 1.27 -0.69 3.67
N ILE A 12 1.76 0.54 3.57
CA ILE A 12 1.00 1.75 3.85
C ILE A 12 1.14 2.66 2.63
N GLY A 13 0.02 3.23 2.20
CA GLY A 13 0.02 4.19 1.11
C GLY A 13 -1.16 5.15 1.21
N MET A 14 -1.06 6.23 0.46
CA MET A 14 -2.00 7.33 0.43
C MET A 14 -2.37 7.65 -1.01
N ALA A 15 -3.59 8.13 -1.23
CA ALA A 15 -4.05 8.54 -2.55
C ALA A 15 -5.17 9.60 -2.49
N PRO A 16 -5.33 10.42 -3.54
CA PRO A 16 -4.34 10.72 -4.60
C PRO A 16 -3.03 11.30 -4.05
N MET A 17 -1.94 11.30 -4.81
CA MET A 17 -0.65 11.81 -4.29
C MET A 17 -0.58 13.34 -4.35
N GLU A 18 -1.22 13.94 -5.35
CA GLU A 18 -1.28 15.39 -5.51
C GLU A 18 -2.21 16.09 -4.50
N ASP A 19 -3.26 15.40 -4.04
CA ASP A 19 -4.23 15.85 -3.04
C ASP A 19 -4.65 14.65 -2.18
N PRO A 20 -3.90 14.32 -1.11
CA PRO A 20 -4.14 13.11 -0.32
C PRO A 20 -5.45 13.15 0.46
N ARG A 21 -6.36 12.20 0.17
CA ARG A 21 -7.67 12.11 0.82
C ARG A 21 -7.84 10.89 1.72
N TYR A 22 -7.13 9.80 1.41
CA TYR A 22 -7.23 8.53 2.12
C TYR A 22 -5.87 7.90 2.36
N ILE A 23 -5.73 7.25 3.51
CA ILE A 23 -4.59 6.39 3.86
C ILE A 23 -5.12 4.98 4.03
N VAL A 24 -4.44 4.01 3.45
CA VAL A 24 -4.72 2.58 3.65
C VAL A 24 -3.46 1.93 4.18
N ALA A 25 -3.60 1.25 5.33
CA ALA A 25 -2.57 0.45 5.95
C ALA A 25 -3.01 -1.03 5.94
N VAL A 26 -2.20 -1.88 5.33
CA VAL A 26 -2.41 -3.32 5.28
C VAL A 26 -1.33 -3.98 6.14
N VAL A 27 -1.74 -4.78 7.11
CA VAL A 27 -0.85 -5.51 8.01
C VAL A 27 -1.25 -6.98 7.98
N ILE A 28 -0.36 -7.85 7.52
CA ILE A 28 -0.57 -9.29 7.49
C ILE A 28 0.42 -9.96 8.43
N GLN A 29 -0.13 -10.66 9.42
CA GLN A 29 0.60 -11.47 10.39
C GLN A 29 0.78 -12.89 9.85
N ARG A 30 1.98 -13.46 9.98
CA ARG A 30 2.40 -14.77 9.47
C ARG A 30 1.88 -15.03 8.05
N PRO A 31 2.17 -14.16 7.06
CA PRO A 31 1.75 -14.38 5.69
C PRO A 31 2.30 -15.72 5.20
N LYS A 32 1.44 -16.51 4.54
CA LYS A 32 1.82 -17.76 3.88
C LYS A 32 2.01 -17.48 2.38
N GLY A 33 3.03 -18.07 1.77
CA GLY A 33 3.36 -17.83 0.35
C GLY A 33 4.39 -16.72 0.17
N ASP A 34 4.41 -16.07 -1.01
CA ASP A 34 5.35 -15.00 -1.30
C ASP A 34 5.04 -13.73 -0.48
N ILE A 35 5.95 -13.45 0.45
CA ILE A 35 5.84 -12.43 1.49
C ILE A 35 6.17 -11.04 0.95
N PHE A 36 6.90 -10.96 -0.16
CA PHE A 36 7.41 -9.72 -0.75
C PHE A 36 6.59 -9.28 -1.97
N GLY A 37 5.98 -10.22 -2.71
CA GLY A 37 5.33 -9.92 -3.99
C GLY A 37 3.80 -9.89 -4.00
N ILE A 38 3.12 -10.82 -3.31
CA ILE A 38 1.76 -11.23 -3.74
C ILE A 38 0.65 -10.90 -2.71
N GLY A 39 0.98 -10.74 -1.42
CA GLY A 39 -0.05 -10.52 -0.40
C GLY A 39 -0.52 -9.06 -0.26
N ASN A 40 0.42 -8.17 0.08
CA ASN A 40 0.07 -6.84 0.58
C ASN A 40 -0.29 -5.84 -0.52
N ALA A 41 0.40 -5.89 -1.65
CA ALA A 41 0.22 -4.94 -2.73
C ALA A 41 -1.17 -5.09 -3.39
N ASP A 42 -1.62 -6.33 -3.62
CA ASP A 42 -2.93 -6.60 -4.22
C ASP A 42 -4.08 -6.23 -3.28
N VAL A 43 -3.94 -6.55 -1.98
CA VAL A 43 -4.91 -6.13 -0.96
C VAL A 43 -4.99 -4.61 -0.91
N PHE A 44 -3.84 -3.92 -0.85
CA PHE A 44 -3.79 -2.46 -0.87
C PHE A 44 -4.45 -1.88 -2.13
N ARG A 45 -4.10 -2.37 -3.32
CA ARG A 45 -4.64 -1.90 -4.59
C ARG A 45 -6.15 -2.08 -4.65
N SER A 46 -6.67 -3.21 -4.19
CA SER A 46 -8.11 -3.49 -4.15
C SER A 46 -8.83 -2.55 -3.19
N VAL A 47 -8.35 -2.42 -1.95
CA VAL A 47 -8.99 -1.58 -0.93
C VAL A 47 -8.92 -0.11 -1.30
N MET A 48 -7.78 0.39 -1.76
CA MET A 48 -7.62 1.79 -2.17
C MET A 48 -8.50 2.10 -3.38
N SER A 49 -8.50 1.25 -4.43
CA SER A 49 -9.35 1.46 -5.61
C SER A 49 -10.83 1.48 -5.27
N GLN A 50 -11.30 0.57 -4.42
CA GLN A 50 -12.68 0.57 -3.96
C GLN A 50 -13.02 1.81 -3.12
N THR A 51 -12.10 2.25 -2.26
CA THR A 51 -12.28 3.46 -1.44
C THR A 51 -12.45 4.70 -2.31
N LEU A 52 -11.54 4.91 -3.27
CA LEU A 52 -11.58 6.04 -4.19
C LEU A 52 -12.85 6.05 -5.04
N HIS A 53 -13.24 4.89 -5.59
CA HIS A 53 -14.49 4.76 -6.35
C HIS A 53 -15.73 5.03 -5.49
N LYS A 54 -15.80 4.44 -4.30
CA LYS A 54 -16.95 4.58 -3.39
C LYS A 54 -17.20 6.03 -3.01
N TYR A 55 -16.14 6.82 -2.82
CA TYR A 55 -16.24 8.22 -2.43
C TYR A 55 -16.11 9.20 -3.60
N GLY A 56 -16.19 8.72 -4.84
CA GLY A 56 -16.19 9.58 -6.03
C GLY A 56 -14.93 10.43 -6.17
N VAL A 57 -13.77 9.92 -5.75
CA VAL A 57 -12.50 10.62 -5.90
C VAL A 57 -12.09 10.60 -7.37
N PRO A 58 -11.88 11.76 -8.02
CA PRO A 58 -11.41 11.80 -9.40
C PRO A 58 -10.04 11.12 -9.56
N PRO A 59 -9.75 10.55 -10.75
CA PRO A 59 -8.41 10.07 -11.07
C PRO A 59 -7.37 11.19 -10.96
N SER A 60 -6.14 10.81 -10.61
CA SER A 60 -5.01 11.73 -10.58
C SER A 60 -4.75 12.39 -11.94
N THR A 61 -4.44 13.69 -11.94
CA THR A 61 -4.06 14.48 -13.13
C THR A 61 -2.61 14.94 -13.08
N GLY A 62 -1.92 14.75 -11.96
CA GLY A 62 -0.52 15.12 -11.78
C GLY A 62 0.47 14.15 -12.46
N THR A 63 1.68 14.64 -12.71
CA THR A 63 2.79 13.78 -13.15
C THR A 63 3.44 13.11 -11.92
N PRO A 64 3.66 11.78 -11.93
CA PRO A 64 4.38 11.12 -10.85
C PRO A 64 5.79 11.69 -10.65
N ALA A 65 6.16 11.94 -9.39
CA ALA A 65 7.51 12.40 -9.07
C ALA A 65 8.55 11.30 -9.40
N LYS A 66 9.59 11.66 -10.14
CA LYS A 66 10.73 10.79 -10.43
C LYS A 66 11.88 11.10 -9.48
N LEU A 67 11.91 10.40 -8.35
CA LEU A 67 12.99 10.53 -7.37
C LEU A 67 14.15 9.57 -7.74
N PRO A 68 15.41 9.98 -7.57
CA PRO A 68 16.54 9.08 -7.73
C PRO A 68 16.43 7.94 -6.71
N GLN A 69 16.51 6.69 -7.17
CA GLN A 69 16.37 5.52 -6.31
C GLN A 69 17.68 5.12 -5.62
N TYR A 70 18.81 5.59 -6.13
CA TYR A 70 20.15 5.31 -5.62
C TYR A 70 20.89 6.62 -5.42
N ALA A 71 21.57 6.77 -4.29
CA ALA A 71 22.60 7.80 -4.16
C ALA A 71 23.78 7.42 -5.07
N LYS A 72 24.40 8.42 -5.69
CA LYS A 72 25.60 8.22 -6.52
C LYS A 72 26.78 7.81 -5.64
#